data_AF-E3BJ63-F1
#
_entry.id   AF-E3BJ63-F1
#
_cell.length_a   1.000
_cell.length_b   1.000
_cell.length_c   1.000
_cell.angle_alpha   90.00
_cell.angle_beta   90.00
_cell.angle_gamma   90.00
#
_symmetry.space_group_name_H-M   'P 1'
#
loop_
_entity.id
_entity.type
_entity.pdbx_description
1 polymer ?
#
loop_
_entity_poly.entity_id
_entity_poly.type
_entity_poly.pdbx_seq_one_letter_code
_entity_poly.pdbx_strand_id
1 'polypeptide(L)'
;MTSKTKVLLICPRFFGYEERICSKLLELEYDVDLIIDTPSDKGVIKGLIRLFRPLFRGYITRSLSEKIKEVENQNYSKIIIVKGEYVTEEILRYIKCRFSGAELIYYNWDSIKNSPYSLSLIEQVSRAYTFDSFDSECHKKLQLLPLFYVDEYRQEVIVDDLKYDVCFVGTARKGRFSCIEKISSLQEELSLCFYVYVQSRIKHYINILMIEKYSKFDKRYINFSPITAVKIKEIFDSSKAVLDIQHPSQSGLTMRTFECLASGKKLITTNENIKYYDFYNEENIFILRNGNIGELQSFIRKPYVELNKDLVKKYSLESWSKTIMGCDNEW
;
A
#
# COMPACT_ATOMS: atom_id res chain seq x y z
N MET A 1 -0.04 27.01 -27.04
CA MET A 1 -0.20 26.37 -25.71
C MET A 1 -0.86 25.02 -25.95
N THR A 2 -0.12 23.93 -25.85
CA THR A 2 -0.70 22.58 -25.87
C THR A 2 -1.60 22.43 -24.65
N SER A 3 -2.89 22.13 -24.82
CA SER A 3 -3.79 21.96 -23.67
C SER A 3 -3.28 20.80 -22.82
N LYS A 4 -3.08 21.02 -21.51
CA LYS A 4 -2.69 19.96 -20.59
C LYS A 4 -3.69 18.81 -20.66
N THR A 5 -3.18 17.59 -20.67
CA THR A 5 -3.99 16.37 -20.65
C THR A 5 -4.71 16.29 -19.31
N LYS A 6 -6.05 16.33 -19.34
CA LYS A 6 -6.88 16.31 -18.14
C LYS A 6 -7.22 14.89 -17.70
N VAL A 7 -7.10 14.62 -16.40
CA VAL A 7 -7.19 13.30 -15.77
C VAL A 7 -8.15 13.35 -14.59
N LEU A 8 -9.04 12.37 -14.49
CA LEU A 8 -9.87 12.16 -13.30
C LEU A 8 -9.27 11.02 -12.48
N LEU A 9 -8.87 11.29 -11.24
CA LEU A 9 -8.38 10.30 -10.30
C LEU A 9 -9.49 9.95 -9.29
N ILE A 10 -9.90 8.68 -9.26
CA ILE A 10 -10.87 8.14 -8.31
C ILE A 10 -10.14 7.21 -7.35
N CYS A 11 -10.11 7.58 -6.08
CA CYS A 11 -9.24 6.97 -5.07
C CYS A 11 -9.97 6.88 -3.71
N PRO A 12 -9.77 5.84 -2.88
CA PRO A 12 -10.13 5.95 -1.48
C PRO A 12 -9.22 6.94 -0.75
N ARG A 13 -9.54 7.27 0.50
CA ARG A 13 -8.52 7.81 1.42
C ARG A 13 -7.70 6.67 1.99
N PHE A 14 -6.40 6.65 1.76
CA PHE A 14 -5.48 5.61 2.26
C PHE A 14 -4.13 6.22 2.61
N PHE A 15 -4.03 6.70 3.85
CA PHE A 15 -2.77 7.18 4.44
C PHE A 15 -2.13 8.36 3.68
N GLY A 16 -2.93 9.13 2.93
CA GLY A 16 -2.46 10.30 2.18
C GLY A 16 -1.76 9.94 0.86
N TYR A 17 -1.80 8.68 0.43
CA TYR A 17 -1.28 8.29 -0.88
C TYR A 17 -2.15 8.81 -2.01
N GLU A 18 -3.46 9.00 -1.80
CA GLU A 18 -4.36 9.63 -2.75
C GLU A 18 -3.90 11.05 -3.15
N GLU A 19 -3.44 11.83 -2.18
CA GLU A 19 -2.92 13.18 -2.39
C GLU A 19 -1.54 13.16 -3.04
N ARG A 20 -0.69 12.18 -2.68
CA ARG A 20 0.65 12.01 -3.28
C ARG A 20 0.57 11.62 -4.75
N ILE A 21 -0.32 10.69 -5.11
CA ILE A 21 -0.56 10.30 -6.50
C ILE A 21 -1.05 11.51 -7.29
N CYS A 22 -2.03 12.25 -6.74
CA CYS A 22 -2.53 13.48 -7.36
C CYS A 22 -1.39 14.50 -7.59
N SER A 23 -0.59 14.76 -6.56
CA SER A 23 0.53 15.70 -6.60
C SER A 23 1.58 15.28 -7.64
N LYS A 24 1.94 14.00 -7.69
CA LYS A 24 2.91 13.51 -8.69
C LYS A 24 2.38 13.65 -10.12
N LEU A 25 1.10 13.42 -10.36
CA LEU A 25 0.50 13.63 -11.68
C LEU A 25 0.50 15.11 -12.07
N LEU A 26 0.24 16.02 -11.13
CA LEU A 26 0.35 17.47 -11.35
C LEU A 26 1.80 17.88 -11.68
N GLU A 27 2.79 17.33 -10.97
CA GLU A 27 4.22 17.54 -11.23
C GLU A 27 4.66 17.02 -12.62
N LEU A 28 3.99 15.98 -13.13
CA LEU A 28 4.17 15.45 -14.48
C LEU A 28 3.37 16.25 -15.55
N GLU A 29 2.95 17.47 -15.22
CA GLU A 29 2.25 18.41 -16.09
C GLU A 29 0.84 17.97 -16.55
N TYR A 30 0.20 17.04 -15.84
CA TYR A 30 -1.22 16.72 -16.04
C TYR A 30 -2.14 17.69 -15.28
N ASP A 31 -3.35 17.92 -15.77
CA ASP A 31 -4.42 18.59 -15.01
C ASP A 31 -5.28 17.51 -14.34
N VAL A 32 -5.41 17.52 -13.02
CA VAL A 32 -5.94 16.39 -12.25
C VAL A 32 -7.06 16.82 -11.32
N ASP A 33 -8.23 16.20 -11.48
CA ASP A 33 -9.33 16.28 -10.53
C ASP A 33 -9.36 14.99 -9.68
N LEU A 34 -9.40 15.13 -8.35
CA LEU A 34 -9.41 14.01 -7.40
C LEU A 34 -10.81 13.82 -6.79
N ILE A 35 -11.39 12.64 -6.98
CA ILE A 35 -12.60 12.19 -6.30
C ILE A 35 -12.27 11.11 -5.27
N ILE A 36 -12.63 11.37 -4.02
CA ILE A 36 -12.60 10.35 -2.98
C ILE A 36 -13.79 9.40 -3.15
N ASP A 37 -13.53 8.12 -3.44
CA ASP A 37 -14.57 7.12 -3.74
C ASP A 37 -15.43 6.76 -2.51
N THR A 38 -14.92 7.05 -1.32
CA THR A 38 -15.49 6.59 -0.07
C THR A 38 -16.73 7.44 0.28
N PRO A 39 -17.87 6.81 0.60
CA PRO A 39 -19.12 7.53 0.81
C PRO A 39 -19.21 8.23 2.18
N SER A 40 -18.42 7.80 3.16
CA SER A 40 -18.37 8.43 4.49
C SER A 40 -17.03 8.23 5.16
N ASP A 41 -16.52 9.25 5.86
CA ASP A 41 -15.28 9.15 6.64
C ASP A 41 -15.44 8.38 7.97
N LYS A 42 -16.67 8.13 8.41
CA LYS A 42 -16.93 7.43 9.68
C LYS A 42 -16.59 5.94 9.56
N GLY A 43 -15.63 5.47 10.35
CA GLY A 43 -15.15 4.07 10.32
C GLY A 43 -16.24 3.02 10.57
N VAL A 44 -17.24 3.32 11.42
CA VAL A 44 -18.40 2.45 11.64
C VAL A 44 -19.26 2.27 10.39
N ILE A 45 -19.49 3.35 9.63
CA ILE A 45 -20.25 3.29 8.37
C ILE A 45 -19.47 2.47 7.35
N LYS A 46 -18.15 2.69 7.21
CA LYS A 46 -17.29 1.88 6.34
C LYS A 46 -17.37 0.38 6.70
N GLY A 47 -17.36 0.06 7.99
CA GLY A 47 -17.49 -1.31 8.48
C GLY A 47 -18.84 -1.96 8.12
N LEU A 48 -19.94 -1.24 8.33
CA LEU A 48 -21.29 -1.70 7.97
C LEU A 48 -21.44 -1.90 6.46
N ILE A 49 -20.92 -0.99 5.64
CA ILE A 49 -20.96 -1.13 4.18
C ILE A 49 -20.17 -2.36 3.75
N ARG A 50 -19.00 -2.64 4.33
CA ARG A 50 -18.23 -3.85 4.00
C ARG A 50 -18.97 -5.13 4.35
N LEU A 51 -19.69 -5.16 5.47
CA LEU A 51 -20.43 -6.33 5.91
C LEU A 51 -21.75 -6.55 5.15
N PHE A 52 -22.43 -5.45 4.79
CA PHE A 52 -23.77 -5.48 4.19
C PHE A 52 -23.82 -4.73 2.85
N ARG A 53 -22.76 -4.85 2.03
CA ARG A 53 -22.58 -4.09 0.78
C ARG A 53 -23.83 -4.04 -0.12
N PRO A 54 -24.57 -5.14 -0.35
CA PRO A 54 -25.79 -5.10 -1.16
C PRO A 54 -26.86 -4.12 -0.66
N LEU A 55 -27.03 -3.99 0.67
CA LEU A 55 -28.02 -3.09 1.27
C LEU A 55 -27.63 -1.61 1.10
N PHE A 56 -26.34 -1.32 1.00
CA PHE A 56 -25.82 0.03 0.83
C PHE A 56 -25.56 0.41 -0.63
N ARG A 57 -25.89 -0.45 -1.60
CA ARG A 57 -25.63 -0.22 -3.04
C ARG A 57 -26.19 1.12 -3.52
N GLY A 58 -27.45 1.43 -3.21
CA GLY A 58 -28.08 2.69 -3.60
C GLY A 58 -27.40 3.93 -2.98
N TYR A 59 -27.00 3.84 -1.71
CA TYR A 59 -26.26 4.91 -1.03
C TYR A 59 -24.88 5.15 -1.64
N ILE A 60 -24.14 4.07 -1.92
CA ILE A 60 -22.83 4.13 -2.59
C ILE A 60 -22.97 4.75 -3.98
N THR A 61 -23.88 4.23 -4.81
CA THR A 61 -24.12 4.70 -6.16
C THR A 61 -24.49 6.19 -6.17
N ARG A 62 -25.42 6.61 -5.30
CA ARG A 62 -25.82 8.02 -5.18
C ARG A 62 -24.66 8.92 -4.78
N SER A 63 -23.94 8.57 -3.72
CA SER A 63 -22.86 9.40 -3.17
C SER A 63 -21.75 9.64 -4.19
N LEU A 64 -21.31 8.60 -4.91
CA LEU A 64 -20.25 8.76 -5.90
C LEU A 64 -20.76 9.43 -7.18
N SER A 65 -22.01 9.19 -7.58
CA SER A 65 -22.61 9.87 -8.74
C SER A 65 -22.73 11.38 -8.52
N GLU A 66 -23.06 11.83 -7.30
CA GLU A 66 -23.11 13.26 -6.96
C GLU A 66 -21.73 13.92 -7.13
N LYS A 67 -20.66 13.29 -6.65
CA LYS A 67 -19.28 13.77 -6.85
C LYS A 67 -18.86 13.80 -8.32
N ILE A 68 -19.24 12.78 -9.09
CA ILE A 68 -18.94 12.73 -10.53
C ILE A 68 -19.69 13.85 -11.29
N LYS A 69 -20.92 14.19 -10.88
CA LYS A 69 -21.69 15.29 -11.48
C LYS A 69 -21.01 16.64 -11.31
N GLU A 70 -20.32 16.89 -10.20
CA GLU A 70 -19.60 18.16 -9.97
C GLU A 70 -18.54 18.44 -11.04
N VAL A 71 -17.98 17.39 -11.64
CA VAL A 71 -16.93 17.48 -12.65
C VAL A 71 -17.39 17.09 -14.06
N GLU A 72 -18.69 16.96 -14.27
CA GLU A 72 -19.22 16.37 -15.50
C GLU A 72 -18.98 17.22 -16.76
N ASN A 73 -18.84 18.52 -16.59
CA ASN A 73 -18.59 19.46 -17.69
C ASN A 73 -17.11 19.47 -18.15
N GLN A 74 -16.25 18.68 -17.50
CA GLN A 74 -14.85 18.55 -17.87
C GLN A 74 -14.65 17.48 -18.95
N ASN A 75 -13.67 17.68 -19.81
CA ASN A 75 -13.27 16.72 -20.84
C ASN A 75 -12.01 15.96 -20.40
N TYR A 76 -12.21 14.81 -19.74
CA TYR A 76 -11.10 13.95 -19.35
C TYR A 76 -10.61 13.10 -20.52
N SER A 77 -9.29 13.01 -20.62
CA SER A 77 -8.62 12.08 -21.54
C SER A 77 -8.41 10.71 -20.92
N LYS A 78 -8.22 10.67 -19.59
CA LYS A 78 -7.98 9.45 -18.81
C LYS A 78 -8.75 9.52 -17.49
N ILE A 79 -9.25 8.37 -17.05
CA ILE A 79 -9.89 8.18 -15.74
C ILE A 79 -9.18 7.03 -15.04
N ILE A 80 -8.52 7.33 -13.94
CA ILE A 80 -7.75 6.37 -13.15
C ILE A 80 -8.57 6.01 -11.93
N ILE A 81 -8.86 4.73 -11.76
CA ILE A 81 -9.55 4.18 -10.58
C ILE A 81 -8.54 3.34 -9.80
N VAL A 82 -8.13 3.84 -8.64
CA VAL A 82 -7.22 3.12 -7.73
C VAL A 82 -8.06 2.43 -6.66
N LYS A 83 -7.92 1.12 -6.53
CA LYS A 83 -8.70 0.21 -5.67
C LYS A 83 -10.19 0.13 -6.01
N GLY A 84 -10.87 1.27 -6.15
CA GLY A 84 -12.29 1.36 -6.50
C GLY A 84 -13.20 0.59 -5.53
N GLU A 85 -12.94 0.63 -4.22
CA GLU A 85 -13.65 -0.16 -3.21
C GLU A 85 -15.17 0.09 -3.26
N TYR A 86 -15.55 1.32 -3.57
CA TYR A 86 -16.93 1.77 -3.65
C TYR A 86 -17.39 2.08 -5.08
N VAL A 87 -16.58 1.75 -6.10
CA VAL A 87 -16.99 1.83 -7.49
C VAL A 87 -17.80 0.58 -7.83
N THR A 88 -19.07 0.77 -8.20
CA THR A 88 -19.95 -0.32 -8.66
C THR A 88 -19.98 -0.36 -10.18
N GLU A 89 -20.47 -1.45 -10.76
CA GLU A 89 -20.69 -1.54 -12.21
C GLU A 89 -21.67 -0.48 -12.74
N GLU A 90 -22.63 -0.05 -11.91
CA GLU A 90 -23.53 1.06 -12.25
C GLU A 90 -22.76 2.37 -12.39
N ILE A 91 -21.90 2.67 -11.43
CA ILE A 91 -21.04 3.86 -11.45
C ILE A 91 -20.07 3.77 -12.62
N LEU A 92 -19.46 2.61 -12.87
CA LEU A 92 -18.53 2.45 -13.99
C LEU A 92 -19.23 2.66 -15.34
N ARG A 93 -20.46 2.14 -15.50
CA ARG A 93 -21.29 2.42 -16.69
C ARG A 93 -21.62 3.91 -16.80
N TYR A 94 -21.98 4.56 -15.68
CA TYR A 94 -22.24 6.00 -15.66
C TYR A 94 -21.01 6.82 -16.10
N ILE A 95 -19.81 6.48 -15.59
CA ILE A 95 -18.53 7.08 -15.99
C ILE A 95 -18.30 6.92 -17.49
N LYS A 96 -18.45 5.71 -18.03
CA LYS A 96 -18.28 5.43 -19.47
C LYS A 96 -19.24 6.22 -20.34
N CYS A 97 -20.51 6.32 -19.93
CA CYS A 97 -21.49 7.11 -20.67
C CYS A 97 -21.16 8.61 -20.64
N ARG A 98 -20.71 9.13 -19.48
CA ARG A 98 -20.47 10.56 -19.32
C ARG A 98 -19.17 11.04 -19.94
N PHE A 99 -18.16 10.18 -19.93
CA PHE A 99 -16.80 10.47 -20.41
C PHE A 99 -16.37 9.46 -21.48
N SER A 100 -17.18 9.33 -22.54
CA SER A 100 -17.01 8.30 -23.58
C SER A 100 -15.69 8.39 -24.36
N GLY A 101 -15.04 9.55 -24.38
CA GLY A 101 -13.73 9.76 -24.99
C GLY A 101 -12.54 9.46 -24.07
N ALA A 102 -12.78 9.16 -22.79
CA ALA A 102 -11.72 8.93 -21.83
C ALA A 102 -11.25 7.46 -21.81
N GLU A 103 -9.95 7.24 -21.69
CA GLU A 103 -9.41 5.93 -21.40
C GLU A 103 -9.62 5.60 -19.91
N LEU A 104 -10.27 4.48 -19.61
CA LEU A 104 -10.44 4.02 -18.22
C LEU A 104 -9.28 3.10 -17.84
N ILE A 105 -8.61 3.41 -16.73
CA ILE A 105 -7.48 2.67 -16.19
C ILE A 105 -7.82 2.25 -14.76
N TYR A 106 -7.66 0.97 -14.45
CA TYR A 106 -7.86 0.44 -13.10
C TYR A 106 -6.54 -0.01 -12.50
N TYR A 107 -6.25 0.40 -11.27
CA TYR A 107 -5.13 -0.13 -10.49
C TYR A 107 -5.67 -0.79 -9.23
N ASN A 108 -5.57 -2.13 -9.17
CA ASN A 108 -6.00 -2.89 -8.02
C ASN A 108 -4.94 -2.81 -6.90
N TRP A 109 -5.20 -1.98 -5.89
CA TRP A 109 -4.30 -1.75 -4.75
C TRP A 109 -4.44 -2.83 -3.65
N ASP A 110 -5.33 -3.81 -3.81
CA ASP A 110 -5.49 -4.91 -2.85
C ASP A 110 -5.65 -6.22 -3.62
N SER A 111 -5.28 -7.35 -3.02
CA SER A 111 -5.43 -8.63 -3.72
C SER A 111 -6.91 -8.92 -3.99
N ILE A 112 -7.22 -9.55 -5.10
CA ILE A 112 -8.60 -9.86 -5.52
C ILE A 112 -9.34 -10.65 -4.43
N LYS A 113 -8.64 -11.54 -3.72
CA LYS A 113 -9.18 -12.29 -2.58
C LYS A 113 -9.76 -11.39 -1.47
N ASN A 114 -9.22 -10.18 -1.29
CA ASN A 114 -9.71 -9.19 -0.34
C ASN A 114 -10.79 -8.28 -0.94
N SER A 115 -10.80 -8.13 -2.27
CA SER A 115 -11.70 -7.24 -3.00
C SER A 115 -12.32 -7.93 -4.23
N PRO A 116 -13.15 -8.99 -4.06
CA PRO A 116 -13.62 -9.82 -5.17
C PRO A 116 -14.50 -9.05 -6.18
N TYR A 117 -15.13 -7.96 -5.76
CA TYR A 117 -15.92 -7.08 -6.62
C TYR A 117 -15.08 -6.31 -7.66
N SER A 118 -13.74 -6.25 -7.49
CA SER A 118 -12.84 -5.64 -8.46
C SER A 118 -12.89 -6.33 -9.82
N LEU A 119 -13.16 -7.65 -9.86
CA LEU A 119 -13.16 -8.44 -11.08
C LEU A 119 -14.10 -7.89 -12.16
N SER A 120 -15.32 -7.51 -11.78
CA SER A 120 -16.26 -6.97 -12.76
C SER A 120 -15.88 -5.57 -13.25
N LEU A 121 -15.08 -4.82 -12.48
CA LEU A 121 -14.51 -3.54 -12.94
C LEU A 121 -13.36 -3.80 -13.93
N ILE A 122 -12.47 -4.74 -13.61
CA ILE A 122 -11.30 -5.11 -14.43
C ILE A 122 -11.74 -5.45 -15.86
N GLU A 123 -12.78 -6.28 -16.02
CA GLU A 123 -13.27 -6.67 -17.34
C GLU A 123 -13.78 -5.49 -18.18
N GLN A 124 -14.13 -4.38 -17.55
CA GLN A 124 -14.78 -3.26 -18.20
C GLN A 124 -13.85 -2.09 -18.52
N VAL A 125 -12.63 -2.03 -17.99
CA VAL A 125 -11.69 -0.93 -18.24
C VAL A 125 -10.77 -1.19 -19.45
N SER A 126 -10.05 -0.18 -19.90
CA SER A 126 -9.08 -0.29 -20.99
C SER A 126 -7.75 -0.89 -20.47
N ARG A 127 -7.10 -0.17 -19.55
CA ARG A 127 -5.93 -0.50 -18.71
C ARG A 127 -6.32 -1.23 -17.42
N ALA A 128 -5.73 -2.37 -17.04
CA ALA A 128 -5.87 -2.88 -15.68
C ALA A 128 -4.54 -3.40 -15.12
N TYR A 129 -4.24 -3.01 -13.87
CA TYR A 129 -2.99 -3.30 -13.18
C TYR A 129 -3.23 -3.86 -11.79
N THR A 130 -2.28 -4.63 -11.27
CA THR A 130 -2.26 -5.14 -9.89
C THR A 130 -0.84 -5.18 -9.35
N PHE A 131 -0.67 -4.95 -8.05
CA PHE A 131 0.61 -5.19 -7.37
C PHE A 131 0.85 -6.66 -7.00
N ASP A 132 -0.21 -7.48 -7.06
CA ASP A 132 -0.19 -8.87 -6.64
C ASP A 132 0.15 -9.78 -7.82
N SER A 133 1.33 -10.42 -7.76
CA SER A 133 1.83 -11.29 -8.84
C SER A 133 0.89 -12.46 -9.11
N PHE A 134 0.30 -13.06 -8.08
CA PHE A 134 -0.62 -14.18 -8.24
C PHE A 134 -1.90 -13.75 -8.96
N ASP A 135 -2.42 -12.56 -8.65
CA ASP A 135 -3.59 -12.03 -9.36
C ASP A 135 -3.27 -11.76 -10.84
N SER A 136 -2.06 -11.28 -11.16
CA SER A 136 -1.65 -11.04 -12.57
C SER A 136 -1.52 -12.35 -13.38
N GLU A 137 -1.08 -13.43 -12.73
CA GLU A 137 -0.99 -14.74 -13.36
C GLU A 137 -2.38 -15.37 -13.56
N CYS A 138 -3.29 -15.18 -12.60
CA CYS A 138 -4.63 -15.76 -12.65
C CYS A 138 -5.59 -15.01 -13.59
N HIS A 139 -5.34 -13.72 -13.86
CA HIS A 139 -6.25 -12.86 -14.62
C HIS A 139 -5.52 -12.16 -15.76
N LYS A 140 -5.68 -12.66 -16.98
CA LYS A 140 -4.98 -12.17 -18.19
C LYS A 140 -5.06 -10.67 -18.46
N LYS A 141 -6.13 -10.00 -17.99
CA LYS A 141 -6.33 -8.56 -18.17
C LYS A 141 -5.53 -7.72 -17.18
N LEU A 142 -5.06 -8.31 -16.08
CA LEU A 142 -4.25 -7.64 -15.08
C LEU A 142 -2.77 -7.73 -15.44
N GLN A 143 -2.16 -6.57 -15.62
CA GLN A 143 -0.71 -6.44 -15.74
C GLN A 143 -0.10 -6.25 -14.35
N LEU A 144 1.02 -6.92 -14.08
CA LEU A 144 1.76 -6.69 -12.85
C LEU A 144 2.37 -5.29 -12.89
N LEU A 145 2.02 -4.46 -11.92
CA LEU A 145 2.65 -3.18 -11.66
C LEU A 145 2.81 -3.06 -10.14
N PRO A 146 4.03 -3.25 -9.62
CA PRO A 146 4.30 -3.19 -8.18
C PRO A 146 3.80 -1.89 -7.55
N LEU A 147 3.70 -1.90 -6.22
CA LEU A 147 3.58 -0.65 -5.47
C LEU A 147 4.88 0.15 -5.62
N PHE A 148 4.96 1.29 -4.94
CA PHE A 148 6.03 2.25 -5.11
C PHE A 148 6.45 2.84 -3.77
N TYR A 149 7.57 3.57 -3.78
CA TYR A 149 7.88 4.53 -2.73
C TYR A 149 7.58 5.96 -3.20
N VAL A 150 7.51 6.85 -2.22
CA VAL A 150 7.32 8.29 -2.41
C VAL A 150 8.62 9.01 -2.03
N ASP A 151 8.86 10.17 -2.64
CA ASP A 151 10.19 10.82 -2.60
C ASP A 151 10.64 11.17 -1.17
N GLU A 152 9.70 11.31 -0.22
CA GLU A 152 10.04 11.54 1.20
C GLU A 152 10.87 10.41 1.85
N TYR A 153 10.90 9.22 1.24
CA TYR A 153 11.71 8.08 1.70
C TYR A 153 13.06 7.96 1.01
N ARG A 154 13.36 8.80 0.00
CA ARG A 154 14.70 8.79 -0.59
C ARG A 154 15.72 9.26 0.44
N GLN A 155 16.75 8.44 0.63
CA GLN A 155 17.84 8.81 1.53
C GLN A 155 18.79 9.78 0.83
N GLU A 156 18.74 11.05 1.23
CA GLU A 156 19.74 12.05 0.81
C GLU A 156 20.90 12.17 1.81
N VAL A 157 20.70 11.73 3.05
CA VAL A 157 21.67 11.87 4.15
C VAL A 157 21.77 10.57 4.96
N ILE A 158 23.00 10.17 5.27
CA ILE A 158 23.30 9.06 6.18
C ILE A 158 23.01 9.52 7.61
N VAL A 159 22.14 8.80 8.32
CA VAL A 159 21.85 9.07 9.73
C VAL A 159 22.81 8.25 10.57
N ASP A 160 23.78 8.92 11.21
CA ASP A 160 24.80 8.24 12.02
C ASP A 160 24.28 7.80 13.41
N ASP A 161 23.23 8.46 13.94
CA ASP A 161 22.68 8.17 15.28
C ASP A 161 21.42 7.28 15.21
N LEU A 162 21.63 6.00 14.88
CA LEU A 162 20.57 5.00 14.85
C LEU A 162 20.21 4.54 16.26
N LYS A 163 18.93 4.67 16.62
CA LYS A 163 18.39 4.32 17.95
C LYS A 163 17.94 2.86 18.05
N TYR A 164 17.59 2.26 16.92
CA TYR A 164 16.99 0.93 16.89
C TYR A 164 17.70 0.05 15.86
N ASP A 165 17.90 -1.21 16.21
CA ASP A 165 18.35 -2.23 15.27
C ASP A 165 17.18 -2.67 14.38
N VAL A 166 15.99 -2.85 14.95
CA VAL A 166 14.79 -3.26 14.21
C VAL A 166 13.58 -2.45 14.66
N CYS A 167 12.82 -1.92 13.71
CA CYS A 167 11.48 -1.38 13.99
C CYS A 167 10.36 -2.11 13.25
N PHE A 168 9.15 -1.97 13.81
CA PHE A 168 7.89 -2.37 13.19
C PHE A 168 6.84 -1.33 13.51
N VAL A 169 6.15 -0.81 12.50
CA VAL A 169 4.96 0.02 12.71
C VAL A 169 3.82 -0.50 11.86
N GLY A 170 2.74 -0.90 12.51
CA GLY A 170 1.56 -1.39 11.79
C GLY A 170 0.38 -1.73 12.68
N THR A 171 -0.79 -1.90 12.05
CA THR A 171 -2.02 -2.29 12.73
C THR A 171 -1.98 -3.74 13.23
N ALA A 172 -2.59 -3.99 14.39
CA ALA A 172 -2.90 -5.31 14.93
C ALA A 172 -3.71 -6.15 13.92
N ARG A 173 -3.10 -7.24 13.42
CA ARG A 173 -3.71 -8.20 12.49
C ARG A 173 -3.20 -9.61 12.76
N LYS A 174 -4.01 -10.62 12.41
CA LYS A 174 -3.63 -12.04 12.51
C LYS A 174 -2.31 -12.29 11.76
N GLY A 175 -1.44 -13.12 12.32
CA GLY A 175 -0.12 -13.48 11.76
C GLY A 175 1.03 -12.55 12.17
N ARG A 176 0.76 -11.30 12.58
CA ARG A 176 1.82 -10.35 12.97
C ARG A 176 2.43 -10.65 14.33
N PHE A 177 1.59 -11.05 15.28
CA PHE A 177 1.99 -11.26 16.68
C PHE A 177 3.08 -12.31 16.82
N SER A 178 2.96 -13.45 16.13
CA SER A 178 3.98 -14.50 16.19
C SER A 178 5.32 -14.06 15.62
N CYS A 179 5.34 -13.25 14.56
CA CYS A 179 6.59 -12.74 13.98
C CYS A 179 7.24 -11.71 14.91
N ILE A 180 6.43 -10.82 15.48
CA ILE A 180 6.92 -9.81 16.42
C ILE A 180 7.45 -10.48 17.69
N GLU A 181 6.76 -11.47 18.25
CA GLU A 181 7.22 -12.24 19.41
C GLU A 181 8.55 -12.94 19.16
N LYS A 182 8.73 -13.56 17.98
CA LYS A 182 9.99 -14.20 17.60
C LYS A 182 11.17 -13.23 17.56
N ILE A 183 10.96 -12.00 17.09
CA ILE A 183 12.05 -11.00 17.08
C ILE A 183 12.22 -10.38 18.47
N SER A 184 11.13 -10.24 19.22
CA SER A 184 11.15 -9.71 20.60
C SER A 184 11.94 -10.59 21.56
N SER A 185 12.13 -11.88 21.28
CA SER A 185 13.00 -12.74 22.08
C SER A 185 14.48 -12.34 22.01
N LEU A 186 14.87 -11.50 21.04
CA LEU A 186 16.23 -10.97 20.87
C LEU A 186 16.40 -9.57 21.51
N GLN A 187 15.45 -9.12 22.36
CA GLN A 187 15.46 -7.78 22.97
C GLN A 187 16.67 -7.50 23.88
N GLU A 188 17.34 -8.54 24.40
CA GLU A 188 18.57 -8.39 25.19
C GLU A 188 19.80 -8.10 24.31
N GLU A 189 19.69 -8.38 23.01
CA GLU A 189 20.79 -8.37 22.04
C GLU A 189 20.63 -7.29 20.97
N LEU A 190 19.38 -6.86 20.73
CA LEU A 190 18.99 -5.90 19.71
C LEU A 190 18.09 -4.84 20.33
N SER A 191 18.30 -3.58 19.93
CA SER A 191 17.42 -2.47 20.27
C SER A 191 16.17 -2.51 19.38
N LEU A 192 15.00 -2.77 19.96
CA LEU A 192 13.75 -2.98 19.22
C LEU A 192 12.75 -1.83 19.41
N CYS A 193 12.07 -1.43 18.34
CA CYS A 193 10.94 -0.48 18.38
C CYS A 193 9.71 -1.04 17.67
N PHE A 194 8.76 -1.60 18.43
CA PHE A 194 7.53 -2.16 17.87
C PHE A 194 6.30 -1.34 18.29
N TYR A 195 5.61 -0.81 17.28
CA TYR A 195 4.37 -0.05 17.42
C TYR A 195 3.20 -0.79 16.76
N VAL A 196 2.48 -1.57 17.55
CA VAL A 196 1.30 -2.32 17.10
C VAL A 196 0.02 -1.55 17.41
N TYR A 197 -0.52 -0.87 16.40
CA TYR A 197 -1.70 -0.02 16.55
C TYR A 197 -3.01 -0.81 16.62
N VAL A 198 -3.86 -0.52 17.60
CA VAL A 198 -5.22 -1.04 17.74
C VAL A 198 -6.20 0.13 17.76
N GLN A 199 -7.19 0.10 16.86
CA GLN A 199 -8.06 1.26 16.62
C GLN A 199 -8.90 1.70 17.82
N SER A 200 -9.25 0.76 18.71
CA SER A 200 -10.05 1.06 19.89
C SER A 200 -9.89 -0.01 20.96
N ARG A 201 -10.26 0.32 22.21
CA ARG A 201 -10.31 -0.66 23.30
C ARG A 201 -11.30 -1.78 23.00
N ILE A 202 -12.43 -1.48 22.37
CA ILE A 202 -13.40 -2.49 21.90
C ILE A 202 -12.72 -3.46 20.92
N LYS A 203 -11.97 -2.93 19.94
CA LYS A 203 -11.24 -3.77 18.99
C LYS A 203 -10.17 -4.61 19.67
N HIS A 204 -9.54 -4.12 20.73
CA HIS A 204 -8.60 -4.91 21.55
C HIS A 204 -9.30 -6.11 22.20
N TYR A 205 -10.46 -5.93 22.83
CA TYR A 205 -11.23 -7.05 23.38
C TYR A 205 -11.68 -8.04 22.29
N ILE A 206 -12.12 -7.55 21.13
CA ILE A 206 -12.43 -8.42 19.99
C ILE A 206 -11.19 -9.22 19.55
N ASN A 207 -10.02 -8.59 19.50
CA ASN A 207 -8.78 -9.25 19.12
C ASN A 207 -8.36 -10.32 20.14
N ILE A 208 -8.60 -10.12 21.44
CA ILE A 208 -8.38 -11.14 22.48
C ILE A 208 -9.17 -12.42 22.17
N LEU A 209 -10.41 -12.27 21.70
CA LEU A 209 -11.29 -13.40 21.37
C LEU A 209 -10.99 -14.03 20.01
N MET A 210 -10.61 -13.22 19.02
CA MET A 210 -10.57 -13.63 17.61
C MET A 210 -9.18 -13.96 17.08
N ILE A 211 -8.11 -13.51 17.75
CA ILE A 211 -6.74 -13.65 17.26
C ILE A 211 -5.97 -14.58 18.21
N GLU A 212 -5.58 -15.73 17.67
CA GLU A 212 -4.74 -16.67 18.38
C GLU A 212 -3.45 -15.99 18.89
N LYS A 213 -3.07 -16.29 20.13
CA LYS A 213 -1.90 -15.75 20.84
C LYS A 213 -1.95 -14.26 21.18
N TYR A 214 -2.96 -13.50 20.74
CA TYR A 214 -3.07 -12.07 21.06
C TYR A 214 -3.12 -11.79 22.56
N SER A 215 -3.79 -12.63 23.35
CA SER A 215 -3.87 -12.49 24.80
C SER A 215 -2.53 -12.65 25.52
N LYS A 216 -1.59 -13.38 24.92
CA LYS A 216 -0.23 -13.63 25.42
C LYS A 216 0.80 -12.63 24.87
N PHE A 217 0.42 -11.85 23.86
CA PHE A 217 1.28 -10.87 23.23
C PHE A 217 1.71 -9.79 24.23
N ASP A 218 2.97 -9.39 24.14
CA ASP A 218 3.52 -8.36 25.01
C ASP A 218 2.77 -7.03 24.80
N LYS A 219 2.03 -6.64 25.84
CA LYS A 219 1.18 -5.45 25.82
C LYS A 219 1.97 -4.15 25.71
N ARG A 220 3.29 -4.15 25.99
CA ARG A 220 4.16 -2.98 25.83
C ARG A 220 4.22 -2.49 24.38
N TYR A 221 4.04 -3.39 23.41
CA TYR A 221 4.03 -3.05 21.98
C TYR A 221 2.63 -2.64 21.47
N ILE A 222 1.58 -2.83 22.26
CA ILE A 222 0.20 -2.48 21.88
C ILE A 222 -0.04 -1.00 22.14
N ASN A 223 -0.44 -0.28 21.08
CA ASN A 223 -0.71 1.15 21.13
C ASN A 223 -2.12 1.46 20.65
N PHE A 224 -2.79 2.42 21.31
CA PHE A 224 -4.16 2.84 20.97
C PHE A 224 -4.23 4.19 20.28
N SER A 225 -3.11 4.92 20.25
CA SER A 225 -3.03 6.21 19.57
C SER A 225 -2.69 5.99 18.09
N PRO A 226 -3.37 6.65 17.15
CA PRO A 226 -2.90 6.69 15.79
C PRO A 226 -1.52 7.36 15.75
N ILE A 227 -0.61 6.84 14.93
CA ILE A 227 0.72 7.40 14.72
C ILE A 227 0.74 8.16 13.40
N THR A 228 1.33 9.36 13.39
CA THR A 228 1.41 10.21 12.20
C THR A 228 2.46 9.71 11.22
N ALA A 229 2.32 10.03 9.93
CA ALA A 229 3.31 9.68 8.91
C ALA A 229 4.71 10.21 9.26
N VAL A 230 4.79 11.45 9.79
CA VAL A 230 6.04 12.05 10.28
C VAL A 230 6.69 11.18 11.36
N LYS A 231 5.92 10.73 12.36
CA LYS A 231 6.46 9.92 13.45
C LYS A 231 6.87 8.52 12.98
N ILE A 232 6.12 7.94 12.04
CA ILE A 232 6.51 6.68 11.39
C ILE A 232 7.87 6.85 10.72
N LYS A 233 8.05 7.92 9.93
CA LYS A 233 9.30 8.22 9.25
C LYS A 233 10.44 8.45 10.22
N GLU A 234 10.25 9.18 11.32
CA GLU A 234 11.28 9.34 12.36
C GLU A 234 11.78 8.01 12.94
N ILE A 235 10.85 7.11 13.31
CA ILE A 235 11.20 5.78 13.84
C ILE A 235 11.98 4.99 12.78
N PHE A 236 11.48 5.03 11.56
CA PHE A 236 12.04 4.33 10.42
C PHE A 236 13.46 4.82 10.09
N ASP A 237 13.67 6.13 10.02
CA ASP A 237 14.97 6.76 9.76
C ASP A 237 15.98 6.46 10.89
N SER A 238 15.49 6.38 12.14
CA SER A 238 16.27 6.02 13.33
C SER A 238 16.53 4.52 13.48
N SER A 239 16.14 3.68 12.51
CA SER A 239 16.28 2.22 12.56
C SER A 239 17.28 1.70 11.53
N LYS A 240 18.01 0.63 11.84
CA LYS A 240 18.87 -0.08 10.87
C LYS A 240 18.06 -0.93 9.90
N ALA A 241 17.12 -1.70 10.44
CA ALA A 241 16.25 -2.58 9.67
C ALA A 241 14.78 -2.38 10.03
N VAL A 242 13.93 -2.77 9.09
CA VAL A 242 12.48 -2.62 9.24
C VAL A 242 11.80 -3.95 8.98
N LEU A 243 10.93 -4.33 9.90
CA LEU A 243 10.11 -5.52 9.80
C LEU A 243 8.86 -5.23 8.96
N ASP A 244 8.68 -6.01 7.91
CA ASP A 244 7.48 -6.06 7.09
C ASP A 244 6.81 -7.43 7.22
N ILE A 245 5.50 -7.40 7.48
CA ILE A 245 4.69 -8.62 7.63
C ILE A 245 3.46 -8.46 6.74
N GLN A 246 3.49 -9.15 5.61
CA GLN A 246 2.41 -9.15 4.63
C GLN A 246 1.15 -9.80 5.19
N HIS A 247 0.01 -9.51 4.56
CA HIS A 247 -1.18 -10.28 4.82
C HIS A 247 -1.12 -11.64 4.11
N PRO A 248 -1.51 -12.77 4.75
CA PRO A 248 -1.40 -14.11 4.13
C PRO A 248 -2.20 -14.33 2.84
N SER A 249 -3.12 -13.43 2.50
CA SER A 249 -3.88 -13.48 1.24
C SER A 249 -3.26 -12.67 0.11
N GLN A 250 -2.12 -12.02 0.35
CA GLN A 250 -1.44 -11.17 -0.62
C GLN A 250 -0.11 -11.81 -1.01
N SER A 251 0.23 -11.78 -2.29
CA SER A 251 1.52 -12.22 -2.84
C SER A 251 2.41 -11.03 -3.17
N GLY A 252 1.81 -9.87 -3.50
CA GLY A 252 2.54 -8.64 -3.81
C GLY A 252 3.32 -8.06 -2.63
N LEU A 253 4.41 -7.35 -2.92
CA LEU A 253 5.21 -6.65 -1.92
C LEU A 253 4.44 -5.46 -1.35
N THR A 254 4.66 -5.13 -0.08
CA THR A 254 3.95 -4.01 0.57
C THR A 254 4.65 -2.67 0.29
N MET A 255 3.96 -1.55 0.57
CA MET A 255 4.58 -0.22 0.56
C MET A 255 5.87 -0.18 1.40
N ARG A 256 5.90 -0.89 2.53
CA ARG A 256 7.05 -0.89 3.43
C ARG A 256 8.32 -1.42 2.76
N THR A 257 8.16 -2.38 1.86
CA THR A 257 9.29 -2.92 1.09
C THR A 257 9.93 -1.83 0.22
N PHE A 258 9.11 -1.08 -0.53
CA PHE A 258 9.60 -0.02 -1.40
C PHE A 258 10.12 1.20 -0.61
N GLU A 259 9.51 1.53 0.52
CA GLU A 259 10.03 2.54 1.44
C GLU A 259 11.44 2.15 1.95
N CYS A 260 11.69 0.88 2.28
CA CYS A 260 13.02 0.38 2.68
C CYS A 260 14.02 0.44 1.53
N LEU A 261 13.58 0.08 0.32
CA LEU A 261 14.40 0.16 -0.88
C LEU A 261 14.88 1.59 -1.15
N ALA A 262 13.97 2.57 -1.07
CA ALA A 262 14.29 3.98 -1.32
C ALA A 262 15.21 4.62 -0.28
N SER A 263 15.14 4.12 0.95
CA SER A 263 15.83 4.68 2.12
C SER A 263 17.14 3.97 2.45
N GLY A 264 17.57 3.01 1.63
CA GLY A 264 18.80 2.25 1.89
C GLY A 264 18.74 1.45 3.21
N LYS A 265 17.54 1.07 3.67
CA LYS A 265 17.35 0.32 4.92
C LYS A 265 17.29 -1.17 4.66
N LYS A 266 17.80 -1.95 5.62
CA LYS A 266 17.62 -3.40 5.59
C LYS A 266 16.15 -3.75 5.80
N LEU A 267 15.67 -4.76 5.10
CA LEU A 267 14.29 -5.24 5.19
C LEU A 267 14.28 -6.64 5.80
N ILE A 268 13.48 -6.83 6.85
CA ILE A 268 13.13 -8.16 7.36
C ILE A 268 11.70 -8.41 6.92
N THR A 269 11.46 -9.38 6.04
CA THR A 269 10.12 -9.60 5.46
C THR A 269 9.67 -11.03 5.59
N THR A 270 8.36 -11.24 5.73
CA THR A 270 7.74 -12.57 5.56
C THR A 270 7.33 -12.84 4.11
N ASN A 271 7.56 -11.90 3.18
CA ASN A 271 7.23 -12.07 1.77
C ASN A 271 8.33 -12.79 0.99
N GLU A 272 8.12 -14.06 0.68
CA GLU A 272 9.09 -14.84 -0.09
C GLU A 272 9.14 -14.43 -1.57
N ASN A 273 8.10 -13.80 -2.11
CA ASN A 273 8.07 -13.38 -3.51
C ASN A 273 9.05 -12.25 -3.83
N ILE A 274 9.60 -11.60 -2.80
CA ILE A 274 10.64 -10.58 -2.97
C ILE A 274 11.85 -11.11 -3.74
N LYS A 275 12.13 -12.43 -3.69
CA LYS A 275 13.22 -13.06 -4.43
C LYS A 275 13.08 -12.99 -5.95
N TYR A 276 11.88 -12.69 -6.45
CA TYR A 276 11.61 -12.57 -7.89
C TYR A 276 11.76 -11.13 -8.40
N TYR A 277 12.11 -10.18 -7.52
CA TYR A 277 12.33 -8.80 -7.89
C TYR A 277 13.81 -8.57 -8.19
N ASP A 278 14.09 -7.72 -9.19
CA ASP A 278 15.44 -7.41 -9.69
C ASP A 278 16.36 -6.75 -8.64
N PHE A 279 15.79 -6.16 -7.59
CA PHE A 279 16.52 -5.58 -6.46
C PHE A 279 16.80 -6.55 -5.30
N TYR A 280 16.42 -7.83 -5.41
CA TYR A 280 16.66 -8.78 -4.34
C TYR A 280 18.17 -8.94 -4.05
N ASN A 281 18.54 -8.71 -2.80
CA ASN A 281 19.90 -8.90 -2.29
C ASN A 281 19.83 -9.43 -0.85
N GLU A 282 20.38 -10.61 -0.60
CA GLU A 282 20.36 -11.27 0.72
C GLU A 282 21.11 -10.50 1.81
N GLU A 283 22.04 -9.64 1.43
CA GLU A 283 22.74 -8.74 2.37
C GLU A 283 21.82 -7.61 2.85
N ASN A 284 20.81 -7.23 2.06
CA ASN A 284 19.87 -6.16 2.39
C ASN A 284 18.49 -6.67 2.84
N ILE A 285 18.14 -7.90 2.47
CA ILE A 285 16.80 -8.46 2.65
C ILE A 285 16.92 -9.80 3.38
N PHE A 286 16.31 -9.87 4.56
CA PHE A 286 16.16 -11.09 5.34
C PHE A 286 14.74 -11.63 5.21
N ILE A 287 14.59 -12.80 4.59
CA ILE A 287 13.30 -13.49 4.51
C ILE A 287 13.09 -14.28 5.80
N LEU A 288 12.21 -13.79 6.67
CA LEU A 288 11.91 -14.41 7.97
C LEU A 288 11.04 -15.66 7.80
N ARG A 289 11.58 -16.81 8.18
CA ARG A 289 10.93 -18.12 8.11
C ARG A 289 10.87 -18.77 9.50
N ASN A 290 10.22 -19.93 9.58
CA ASN A 290 10.36 -20.77 10.76
C ASN A 290 11.77 -21.38 10.77
N GLY A 291 12.50 -21.20 11.88
CA GLY A 291 13.79 -21.85 12.10
C GLY A 291 15.03 -21.02 11.81
N ASN A 292 14.93 -19.87 11.12
CA ASN A 292 16.10 -19.04 10.79
C ASN A 292 16.30 -17.80 11.67
N ILE A 293 15.52 -17.65 12.76
CA ILE A 293 15.62 -16.47 13.64
C ILE A 293 17.03 -16.27 14.23
N GLY A 294 17.78 -17.35 14.44
CA GLY A 294 19.16 -17.29 14.96
C GLY A 294 20.15 -16.58 14.02
N GLU A 295 19.82 -16.45 12.73
CA GLU A 295 20.65 -15.76 11.75
C GLU A 295 20.41 -14.23 11.76
N LEU A 296 19.30 -13.77 12.34
CA LEU A 296 18.85 -12.39 12.25
C LEU A 296 19.88 -11.40 12.83
N GLN A 297 20.49 -11.73 13.97
CA GLN A 297 21.49 -10.87 14.59
C GLN A 297 22.70 -10.66 13.66
N SER A 298 23.14 -11.71 12.97
CA SER A 298 24.26 -11.63 12.03
C SER A 298 23.91 -10.75 10.83
N PHE A 299 22.70 -10.91 10.27
CA PHE A 299 22.19 -10.10 9.15
C PHE A 299 22.15 -8.60 9.48
N ILE A 300 21.68 -8.25 10.67
CA ILE A 300 21.57 -6.86 11.14
C ILE A 300 22.94 -6.21 11.30
N ARG A 301 23.97 -6.97 11.71
CA ARG A 301 25.33 -6.46 11.94
C ARG A 301 26.10 -6.23 10.64
N LYS A 302 25.77 -6.94 9.56
CA LYS A 302 26.40 -6.70 8.26
C LYS A 302 26.03 -5.30 7.76
N PRO A 303 26.91 -4.60 7.04
CA PRO A 303 26.56 -3.32 6.42
C PRO A 303 25.46 -3.50 5.35
N TYR A 304 24.79 -2.40 5.00
CA TYR A 304 23.91 -2.37 3.83
C TYR A 304 24.76 -2.29 2.55
N VAL A 305 24.36 -3.01 1.52
CA VAL A 305 24.99 -3.00 0.19
C VAL A 305 24.24 -2.01 -0.70
N GLU A 306 24.90 -0.93 -1.13
CA GLU A 306 24.26 0.07 -1.98
C GLU A 306 23.78 -0.55 -3.31
N LEU A 307 22.54 -0.20 -3.71
CA LEU A 307 21.93 -0.67 -4.94
C LEU A 307 22.07 0.37 -6.04
N ASN A 308 21.98 -0.07 -7.30
CA ASN A 308 21.98 0.82 -8.45
C ASN A 308 20.82 1.84 -8.35
N LYS A 309 21.13 3.13 -8.55
CA LYS A 309 20.15 4.22 -8.38
C LYS A 309 19.02 4.19 -9.40
N ASP A 310 19.28 3.76 -10.63
CA ASP A 310 18.24 3.61 -11.67
C ASP A 310 17.31 2.44 -11.35
N LEU A 311 17.86 1.35 -10.82
CA LEU A 311 17.08 0.22 -10.30
C LEU A 311 16.15 0.66 -9.16
N VAL A 312 16.66 1.45 -8.21
CA VAL A 312 15.81 2.03 -7.16
C VAL A 312 14.80 3.01 -7.76
N LYS A 313 15.19 3.85 -8.72
CA LYS A 313 14.27 4.81 -9.38
C LYS A 313 13.12 4.12 -10.10
N LYS A 314 13.32 2.92 -10.65
CA LYS A 314 12.26 2.08 -11.25
C LYS A 314 11.04 1.99 -10.34
N TYR A 315 11.21 1.80 -9.04
CA TYR A 315 10.12 1.61 -8.06
C TYR A 315 9.56 2.90 -7.43
N SER A 316 9.78 4.06 -8.05
CA SER A 316 9.27 5.34 -7.56
C SER A 316 7.80 5.59 -7.97
N LEU A 317 7.11 6.45 -7.22
CA LEU A 317 5.78 6.95 -7.59
C LEU A 317 5.80 7.67 -8.96
N GLU A 318 6.92 8.28 -9.35
CA GLU A 318 7.09 8.88 -10.67
C GLU A 318 6.99 7.83 -11.77
N SER A 319 7.77 6.74 -11.67
CA SER A 319 7.76 5.64 -12.64
C SER A 319 6.39 4.94 -12.68
N TRP A 320 5.80 4.69 -11.51
CA TRP A 320 4.43 4.15 -11.45
C TRP A 320 3.43 5.06 -12.16
N SER A 321 3.50 6.37 -11.92
CA SER A 321 2.62 7.36 -12.56
C SER A 321 2.81 7.38 -14.07
N LYS A 322 4.05 7.37 -14.57
CA LYS A 322 4.36 7.34 -16.00
C LYS A 322 3.79 6.12 -16.71
N THR A 323 3.87 4.94 -16.08
CA THR A 323 3.30 3.71 -16.64
C THR A 323 1.78 3.71 -16.62
N ILE A 324 1.15 4.15 -15.53
CA ILE A 324 -0.30 4.34 -15.48
C ILE A 324 -0.75 5.28 -16.61
N MET A 325 0.01 6.34 -16.87
CA MET A 325 -0.28 7.28 -17.94
C MET A 325 0.03 6.75 -19.36
N GLY A 326 0.79 5.66 -19.47
CA GLY A 326 1.17 5.04 -20.73
C GLY A 326 2.36 5.73 -21.42
N CYS A 327 3.21 6.42 -20.65
CA CYS A 327 4.45 7.03 -21.13
C CYS A 327 5.59 6.03 -21.25
N ASP A 328 5.62 5.05 -20.34
CA ASP A 328 6.64 4.00 -20.29
C ASP A 328 5.97 2.63 -20.43
N ASN A 329 6.42 1.83 -21.42
CA ASN A 329 5.88 0.50 -21.71
C ASN A 329 6.66 -0.65 -21.06
N GLU A 330 7.72 -0.36 -20.30
CA GLU A 330 8.61 -1.38 -19.75
C GLU A 330 8.49 -1.45 -18.23
N TRP A 331 7.90 -2.54 -17.74
CA TRP A 331 7.94 -2.99 -16.34
C TRP A 331 8.35 -4.44 -16.25
#